data_AF-A0A936F5W7-F1
#
_entry.id   AF-A0A936F5W7-F1
#
_cell.length_a   1.000
_cell.length_b   1.000
_cell.length_c   1.000
_cell.angle_alpha   90.00
_cell.angle_beta   90.00
_cell.angle_gamma   90.00
#
_symmetry.space_group_name_H-M   'P 1'
#
loop_
_entity.id
_entity.type
_entity.pdbx_description
1 polymer ?
#
loop_
_entity_poly.entity_id
_entity_poly.type
_entity_poly.pdbx_seq_one_letter_code
_entity_poly.pdbx_strand_id
1 'polypeptide(L)'
;MLSVHPGDSIILSGTNTSSGQSSQGQDIAILIDPYGNVFDSGDGSPVAGTRVTLIDAATGQPATVFGDDGVSIYPSSMIVGSTITDSSGAVYKYDAGDYRFPFARPGTYRLLVETPAPYTVPSKASAAELAGLIDSHGEPFEIVAASYGASFILNSPAPVRIDVPADRPGIGLTVSKTASAQQAAPGDAVQYKIDVRNNDPTRSTGALTITDLVPVELRLRKDTVRYKGVKHPFTASPDGRTLTFMVPALPGGGSGVISYLLEVRPDAAPGMAINRARAVDARGTTGPEADAAVRIVRESLGDRMTIIGRITDGGCTVDDKAANGVVGVRVMLEDGSFAVTDIEGRYHFEGVMPGLHVVQIDPASLPEGQTPADCVRNARSAGSAISRFVEGQGGALLRADFRTTAGENLARASNTHAQRVKPVSDAEAAGANRDWLADQTPTIAWLFPDTGFNPRTKAVRVAIRHLPGQTVKLTSNGKPVEPLSFEGTSKNGLGTVAVSLWRDRDRLWRHQFHRRSA
;
A
#
# COMPACT_ATOMS: atom_id res chain seq x y z
N MET A 1 -16.87 77.06 4.79
CA MET A 1 -16.48 75.68 5.10
C MET A 1 -15.12 75.45 4.45
N LEU A 2 -14.11 75.14 5.25
CA LEU A 2 -12.81 74.72 4.72
C LEU A 2 -12.91 73.23 4.39
N SER A 3 -12.57 72.82 3.17
CA SER A 3 -12.44 71.42 2.78
C SER A 3 -10.95 71.15 2.63
N VAL A 4 -10.45 70.17 3.38
CA VAL A 4 -9.04 69.81 3.44
C VAL A 4 -8.88 68.45 2.76
N HIS A 5 -7.90 68.32 1.87
CA HIS A 5 -7.61 67.10 1.12
C HIS A 5 -6.34 66.42 1.67
N PRO A 6 -6.12 65.14 1.33
CA PRO A 6 -4.89 64.47 1.70
C PRO A 6 -3.64 65.21 1.20
N GLY A 7 -2.78 65.70 2.13
CA GLY A 7 -1.53 66.40 1.83
C GLY A 7 -1.53 67.92 2.09
N ASP A 8 -2.66 68.50 2.50
CA ASP A 8 -2.73 69.94 2.79
C ASP A 8 -2.03 70.30 4.11
N SER A 9 -1.16 71.32 4.08
CA SER A 9 -0.63 71.97 5.28
C SER A 9 -1.49 73.20 5.58
N ILE A 10 -2.12 73.24 6.75
CA ILE A 10 -2.91 74.39 7.20
C ILE A 10 -2.08 75.20 8.19
N ILE A 11 -1.74 76.42 7.80
CA ILE A 11 -1.10 77.40 8.67
C ILE A 11 -2.18 78.40 9.12
N LEU A 12 -2.50 78.39 10.43
CA LEU A 12 -3.39 79.38 11.02
C LEU A 12 -2.59 80.60 11.46
N SER A 13 -2.74 81.71 10.74
CA SER A 13 -2.22 83.01 11.14
C SER A 13 -3.36 83.94 11.57
N GLY A 14 -3.36 84.33 12.84
CA GLY A 14 -4.27 85.35 13.38
C GLY A 14 -3.56 86.70 13.46
N THR A 15 -4.25 87.78 13.08
CA THR A 15 -3.75 89.15 13.30
C THR A 15 -4.63 89.82 14.34
N ASN A 16 -4.04 90.30 15.43
CA ASN A 16 -4.78 91.05 16.43
C ASN A 16 -5.12 92.44 15.89
N THR A 17 -6.42 92.72 15.69
CA THR A 17 -6.93 93.95 15.09
C THR A 17 -6.69 95.21 15.92
N SER A 18 -6.27 95.09 17.18
CA SER A 18 -5.95 96.22 18.07
C SER A 18 -4.46 96.56 18.17
N SER A 19 -3.56 95.62 17.85
CA SER A 19 -2.10 95.79 18.04
C SER A 19 -1.27 95.54 16.79
N GLY A 20 -1.86 95.08 15.68
CA GLY A 20 -1.16 94.81 14.42
C GLY A 20 -0.16 93.65 14.49
N GLN A 21 -0.07 92.95 15.62
CA GLN A 21 0.80 91.80 15.82
C GLN A 21 0.17 90.57 15.16
N SER A 22 0.92 89.93 14.25
CA SER A 22 0.61 88.61 13.69
C SER A 22 1.10 87.52 14.64
N SER A 23 0.24 86.58 15.04
CA SER A 23 0.69 85.36 15.73
C SER A 23 1.48 84.49 14.75
N GLN A 24 2.62 83.92 15.17
CA GLN A 24 3.33 82.91 14.37
C GLN A 24 2.36 81.78 14.02
N GLY A 25 2.40 81.34 12.76
CA GLY A 25 1.59 80.23 12.29
C GLY A 25 1.87 78.98 13.12
N GLN A 26 0.82 78.36 13.65
CA GLN A 26 0.93 77.01 14.21
C GLN A 26 0.85 76.00 13.06
N ASP A 27 1.83 75.10 12.97
CA ASP A 27 1.72 73.89 12.18
C ASP A 27 0.65 72.99 12.81
N ILE A 28 -0.45 72.78 12.09
CA ILE A 28 -1.43 71.76 12.48
C ILE A 28 -0.79 70.40 12.19
N ALA A 29 -0.45 69.66 13.25
CA ALA A 29 0.05 68.31 13.11
C ALA A 29 -1.04 67.41 12.51
N ILE A 30 -0.81 66.95 11.28
CA ILE A 30 -1.69 65.99 10.61
C ILE A 30 -1.54 64.65 11.34
N LEU A 31 -2.63 64.21 11.98
CA LEU A 31 -2.66 62.92 12.65
C LEU A 31 -3.03 61.81 11.65
N ILE A 32 -2.42 60.64 11.83
CA ILE A 32 -2.47 59.54 10.86
C ILE A 32 -2.87 58.26 11.60
N ASP A 33 -3.70 57.43 10.96
CA ASP A 33 -4.34 56.25 11.54
C ASP A 33 -3.67 54.95 11.07
N PRO A 34 -2.70 54.39 11.82
CA PRO A 34 -2.21 53.04 11.56
C PRO A 34 -3.11 51.97 12.17
N TYR A 35 -3.53 51.02 11.34
CA TYR A 35 -4.45 49.94 11.70
C TYR A 35 -4.12 48.66 10.94
N GLY A 36 -4.78 47.56 11.30
CA GLY A 36 -4.70 46.32 10.54
C GLY A 36 -5.21 45.13 11.33
N ASN A 37 -4.91 43.94 10.83
CA ASN A 37 -5.32 42.68 11.42
C ASN A 37 -4.11 41.81 11.82
N VAL A 38 -4.21 41.05 12.91
CA VAL A 38 -3.28 39.96 13.24
C VAL A 38 -3.97 38.62 13.02
N PHE A 39 -3.42 37.84 12.09
CA PHE A 39 -4.06 36.62 11.59
C PHE A 39 -3.07 35.45 11.47
N ASP A 40 -3.62 34.24 11.43
CA ASP A 40 -2.89 33.00 11.21
C ASP A 40 -2.46 32.90 9.75
N SER A 41 -1.15 32.82 9.52
CA SER A 41 -0.56 32.72 8.17
C SER A 41 -1.00 31.48 7.37
N GLY A 42 -1.59 30.49 8.03
CA GLY A 42 -2.04 29.24 7.44
C GLY A 42 -3.47 29.23 6.93
N ASP A 43 -4.37 30.01 7.53
CA ASP A 43 -5.81 30.00 7.20
C ASP A 43 -6.53 31.35 7.27
N GLY A 44 -5.85 32.44 7.67
CA GLY A 44 -6.44 33.77 7.76
C GLY A 44 -7.25 34.02 9.02
N SER A 45 -7.36 33.03 9.93
CA SER A 45 -8.16 33.21 11.14
C SER A 45 -7.52 34.20 12.12
N PRO A 46 -8.33 34.99 12.86
CA PRO A 46 -7.82 35.93 13.85
C PRO A 46 -6.97 35.28 14.95
N VAL A 47 -5.84 35.90 15.30
CA VAL A 47 -4.97 35.44 16.40
C VAL A 47 -5.32 36.19 17.68
N ALA A 48 -6.40 35.73 18.33
CA ALA A 48 -6.90 36.31 19.58
C ALA A 48 -5.83 36.31 20.69
N GLY A 49 -5.84 37.34 21.53
CA GLY A 49 -4.90 37.48 22.65
C GLY A 49 -3.53 38.05 22.26
N THR A 50 -3.31 38.37 20.98
CA THR A 50 -2.12 39.10 20.55
C THR A 50 -2.12 40.51 21.11
N ARG A 51 -0.98 40.95 21.65
CA ARG A 51 -0.74 42.35 22.02
C ARG A 51 0.01 43.05 20.89
N VAL A 52 -0.51 44.20 20.46
CA VAL A 52 0.17 45.09 19.51
C VAL A 52 0.50 46.38 20.23
N THR A 53 1.74 46.84 20.09
CA THR A 53 2.21 48.11 20.64
C THR A 53 2.83 48.94 19.53
N LEU A 54 2.38 50.18 19.37
CA LEU A 54 2.99 51.14 18.47
C LEU A 54 4.23 51.74 19.14
N ILE A 55 5.39 51.54 18.51
CA ILE A 55 6.68 52.01 19.03
C ILE A 55 7.20 53.11 18.11
N ASP A 56 7.61 54.23 18.70
CA ASP A 56 8.38 55.26 17.99
C ASP A 56 9.77 54.68 17.66
N ALA A 57 10.11 54.62 16.36
CA ALA A 57 11.31 53.94 15.90
C ALA A 57 12.61 54.69 16.26
N ALA A 58 12.53 56.00 16.49
CA ALA A 58 13.69 56.83 16.83
C ALA A 58 14.08 56.68 18.29
N THR A 59 13.09 56.58 19.18
CA THR A 59 13.28 56.48 20.64
C THR A 59 13.24 55.05 21.17
N GLY A 60 12.60 54.13 20.43
CA GLY A 60 12.32 52.78 20.89
C GLY A 60 11.26 52.67 21.98
N GLN A 61 10.61 53.78 22.35
CA GLN A 61 9.59 53.85 23.38
C GLN A 61 8.17 53.72 22.79
N PRO A 62 7.15 53.36 23.61
CA PRO A 62 5.76 53.41 23.17
C PRO A 62 5.39 54.80 22.66
N ALA A 63 4.74 54.84 21.49
CA ALA A 63 4.32 56.08 20.84
C ALA A 63 3.22 56.80 21.63
N THR A 64 3.09 58.11 21.46
CA THR A 64 1.88 58.83 21.91
C THR A 64 0.78 58.66 20.87
N VAL A 65 -0.36 58.10 21.28
CA VAL A 65 -1.54 57.88 20.43
C VAL A 65 -2.70 58.71 20.96
N PHE A 66 -3.52 59.25 20.06
CA PHE A 66 -4.70 60.04 20.36
C PHE A 66 -5.97 59.30 19.94
N GLY A 67 -7.07 59.52 20.65
CA GLY A 67 -8.41 59.03 20.28
C GLY A 67 -8.97 59.76 19.06
N ASP A 68 -10.14 59.36 18.57
CA ASP A 68 -10.75 59.92 17.34
C ASP A 68 -11.04 61.44 17.42
N ASP A 69 -10.99 62.03 18.62
CA ASP A 69 -11.08 63.48 18.85
C ASP A 69 -9.77 64.24 18.57
N GLY A 70 -8.67 63.53 18.31
CA GLY A 70 -7.33 64.05 18.05
C GLY A 70 -6.63 64.69 19.25
N VAL A 71 -7.20 64.58 20.46
CA VAL A 71 -6.72 65.28 21.67
C VAL A 71 -6.57 64.33 22.86
N SER A 72 -7.53 63.44 23.06
CA SER A 72 -7.54 62.52 24.20
C SER A 72 -6.49 61.44 24.05
N ILE A 73 -5.84 61.06 25.15
CA ILE A 73 -4.79 60.04 25.14
C ILE A 73 -5.42 58.66 24.95
N TYR A 74 -4.93 57.96 23.92
CA TYR A 74 -5.28 56.59 23.60
C TYR A 74 -4.12 55.64 23.99
N PRO A 75 -4.38 54.42 24.47
CA PRO A 75 -3.33 53.46 24.78
C PRO A 75 -2.46 53.12 23.56
N SER A 76 -1.15 53.24 23.70
CA SER A 76 -0.18 52.84 22.66
C SER A 76 0.00 51.32 22.54
N SER A 77 -0.64 50.56 23.43
CA SER A 77 -0.64 49.09 23.47
C SER A 77 -2.07 48.60 23.66
N MET A 78 -2.47 47.62 22.87
CA MET A 78 -3.79 47.01 22.96
C MET A 78 -3.75 45.50 22.72
N ILE A 79 -4.76 44.81 23.22
CA ILE A 79 -5.04 43.43 22.81
C ILE A 79 -5.92 43.49 21.56
N VAL A 80 -5.54 42.74 20.55
CA VAL A 80 -6.26 42.60 19.29
C VAL A 80 -7.71 42.15 19.53
N GLY A 81 -8.66 42.81 18.87
CA GLY A 81 -10.11 42.55 18.99
C GLY A 81 -10.72 42.87 20.37
N SER A 82 -10.00 43.59 21.23
CA SER A 82 -10.52 43.99 22.55
C SER A 82 -11.29 45.32 22.49
N THR A 83 -12.05 45.62 23.54
CA THR A 83 -12.65 46.95 23.72
C THR A 83 -11.67 47.86 24.46
N ILE A 84 -11.41 49.04 23.91
CA ILE A 84 -10.48 50.03 24.47
C ILE A 84 -11.26 51.30 24.85
N THR A 85 -10.85 51.96 25.93
CA THR A 85 -11.39 53.26 26.35
C THR A 85 -10.27 54.28 26.42
N ASP A 86 -10.45 55.46 25.82
CA ASP A 86 -9.47 56.54 25.88
C ASP A 86 -9.63 57.43 27.13
N SER A 87 -8.78 58.46 27.28
CA SER A 87 -8.83 59.35 28.45
C SER A 87 -10.08 60.24 28.54
N SER A 88 -10.86 60.39 27.46
CA SER A 88 -12.16 61.09 27.49
C SER A 88 -13.30 60.20 27.99
N GLY A 89 -13.08 58.87 28.00
CA GLY A 89 -14.12 57.88 28.26
C GLY A 89 -14.82 57.36 27.00
N ALA A 90 -14.36 57.74 25.80
CA ALA A 90 -14.88 57.17 24.56
C ALA A 90 -14.47 55.71 24.42
N VAL A 91 -15.40 54.86 23.95
CA VAL A 91 -15.26 53.41 23.88
C VAL A 91 -15.15 52.94 22.44
N TYR A 92 -14.09 52.20 22.14
CA TYR A 92 -13.74 51.64 20.83
C TYR A 92 -13.89 50.13 20.88
N LYS A 93 -14.67 49.56 19.95
CA LYS A 93 -14.89 48.12 19.84
C LYS A 93 -14.31 47.64 18.53
N TYR A 94 -13.48 46.59 18.59
CA TYR A 94 -12.84 46.00 17.43
C TYR A 94 -13.27 44.57 17.23
N ASP A 95 -13.36 44.16 15.97
CA ASP A 95 -13.63 42.78 15.61
C ASP A 95 -12.40 41.89 15.87
N ALA A 96 -12.62 40.57 15.90
CA ALA A 96 -11.56 39.63 16.20
C ALA A 96 -10.44 39.75 15.15
N GLY A 97 -9.21 39.97 15.60
CA GLY A 97 -8.05 40.12 14.72
C GLY A 97 -7.67 41.57 14.48
N ASP A 98 -8.58 42.52 14.72
CA ASP A 98 -8.32 43.93 14.41
C ASP A 98 -7.56 44.67 15.52
N TYR A 99 -6.68 45.57 15.09
CA TYR A 99 -6.09 46.60 15.92
C TYR A 99 -6.11 47.94 15.17
N ARG A 100 -6.18 49.03 15.93
CA ARG A 100 -6.16 50.39 15.39
C ARG A 100 -5.59 51.34 16.42
N PHE A 101 -4.67 52.20 15.99
CA PHE A 101 -4.18 53.32 16.76
C PHE A 101 -4.73 54.58 16.10
N PRO A 102 -5.88 55.12 16.57
CA PRO A 102 -6.68 56.05 15.77
C PRO A 102 -5.90 57.22 15.20
N PHE A 103 -5.02 57.82 16.00
CA PHE A 103 -4.21 58.94 15.56
C PHE A 103 -2.81 58.96 16.20
N ALA A 104 -1.78 58.96 15.36
CA ALA A 104 -0.39 59.23 15.72
C ALA A 104 0.15 60.43 14.91
N ARG A 105 1.16 61.11 15.46
CA ARG A 105 1.82 62.23 14.76
C ARG A 105 2.66 61.72 13.58
N PRO A 106 3.02 62.59 12.62
CA PRO A 106 3.96 62.22 11.57
C PRO A 106 5.31 61.79 12.17
N GLY A 107 5.85 60.68 11.69
CA GLY A 107 7.04 60.06 12.29
C GLY A 107 7.35 58.70 11.69
N THR A 108 8.42 58.07 12.20
CA THR A 108 8.79 56.69 11.85
C THR A 108 8.46 55.78 13.01
N TYR A 109 7.72 54.71 12.75
CA TYR A 109 7.19 53.80 13.75
C TYR A 109 7.50 52.35 13.40
N ARG A 110 7.36 51.47 14.38
CA ARG A 110 7.33 50.01 14.18
C ARG A 110 6.28 49.39 15.09
N LEU A 111 5.77 48.23 14.70
CA LEU A 111 4.90 47.44 15.56
C LEU A 111 5.76 46.51 16.41
N LEU A 112 5.53 46.50 17.73
CA LEU A 112 5.94 45.41 18.61
C LEU A 112 4.73 44.50 18.80
N VAL A 113 4.82 43.27 18.30
CA VAL A 113 3.73 42.30 18.30
C VAL A 113 4.12 41.12 19.17
N GLU A 114 3.30 40.82 20.17
CA GLU A 114 3.50 39.72 21.12
C GLU A 114 2.31 38.76 21.02
N THR A 115 2.53 37.61 20.40
CA THR A 115 1.49 36.60 20.18
C THR A 115 1.45 35.57 21.32
N PRO A 116 0.27 35.01 21.65
CA PRO A 116 0.20 33.89 22.58
C PRO A 116 0.79 32.62 21.95
N ALA A 117 1.31 31.72 22.79
CA ALA A 117 1.72 30.40 22.32
C ALA A 117 0.53 29.65 21.68
N PRO A 118 0.73 28.88 20.59
CA PRO A 118 2.02 28.54 19.99
C PRO A 118 2.43 29.47 18.82
N TYR A 119 1.78 30.63 18.64
CA TYR A 119 2.06 31.52 17.52
C TYR A 119 3.38 32.26 17.66
N THR A 120 4.01 32.55 16.53
CA THR A 120 5.27 33.29 16.43
C THR A 120 5.20 34.35 15.33
N VAL A 121 5.88 35.47 15.58
CA VAL A 121 6.05 36.59 14.65
C VAL A 121 7.54 37.01 14.62
N PRO A 122 8.06 37.53 13.50
CA PRO A 122 7.39 37.63 12.20
C PRO A 122 7.17 36.27 11.55
N SER A 123 6.12 36.14 10.75
CA SER A 123 5.87 34.95 9.94
C SER A 123 6.97 34.72 8.90
N LYS A 124 7.23 33.45 8.59
CA LYS A 124 8.09 33.02 7.48
C LYS A 124 7.35 32.93 6.15
N ALA A 125 6.01 33.00 6.15
CA ALA A 125 5.20 32.96 4.93
C ALA A 125 5.41 34.25 4.13
N SER A 126 5.64 34.10 2.83
CA SER A 126 5.81 35.23 1.91
C SER A 126 4.47 35.89 1.57
N ALA A 127 4.49 37.16 1.17
CA ALA A 127 3.30 37.87 0.73
C ALA A 127 2.55 37.14 -0.40
N ALA A 128 3.28 36.48 -1.31
CA ALA A 128 2.70 35.71 -2.41
C ALA A 128 1.92 34.47 -1.92
N GLU A 129 2.36 33.84 -0.82
CA GLU A 129 1.65 32.69 -0.21
C GLU A 129 0.40 33.14 0.55
N LEU A 130 0.39 34.38 1.06
CA LEU A 130 -0.70 34.95 1.85
C LEU A 130 -1.79 35.62 0.98
N ALA A 131 -1.48 35.96 -0.28
CA ALA A 131 -2.38 36.72 -1.17
C ALA A 131 -3.75 36.05 -1.45
N GLY A 132 -3.88 34.75 -1.19
CA GLY A 132 -5.15 34.02 -1.32
C GLY A 132 -6.00 33.97 -0.05
N LEU A 133 -5.52 34.52 1.07
CA LEU A 133 -6.25 34.59 2.32
C LEU A 133 -7.07 35.89 2.38
N ILE A 134 -8.23 35.79 3.03
CA ILE A 134 -9.16 36.90 3.24
C ILE A 134 -9.47 37.00 4.73
N ASP A 135 -9.73 38.22 5.20
CA ASP A 135 -10.16 38.47 6.56
C ASP A 135 -11.64 38.09 6.79
N SER A 136 -12.12 38.30 8.01
CA SER A 136 -13.52 38.04 8.40
C SER A 136 -14.55 38.88 7.64
N HIS A 137 -14.13 39.95 6.99
CA HIS A 137 -14.97 40.84 6.19
C HIS A 137 -14.91 40.51 4.69
N GLY A 138 -14.07 39.56 4.30
CA GLY A 138 -13.87 39.14 2.91
C GLY A 138 -12.88 40.00 2.14
N GLU A 139 -12.10 40.84 2.82
CA GLU A 139 -11.07 41.67 2.22
C GLU A 139 -9.71 40.95 2.22
N PRO A 140 -8.87 41.14 1.18
CA PRO A 140 -7.51 40.60 1.18
C PRO A 140 -6.63 41.31 2.22
N PHE A 141 -5.66 40.58 2.77
CA PHE A 141 -4.67 41.16 3.69
C PHE A 141 -3.65 42.05 2.96
N GLU A 142 -3.34 43.21 3.54
CA GLU A 142 -2.31 44.13 3.08
C GLU A 142 -0.95 43.80 3.74
N ILE A 143 -0.10 43.11 2.98
CA ILE A 143 1.22 42.68 3.42
C ILE A 143 2.29 43.65 2.94
N VAL A 144 2.88 44.39 3.89
CA VAL A 144 3.97 45.35 3.66
C VAL A 144 5.21 44.96 4.48
N ALA A 145 6.33 45.66 4.31
CA ALA A 145 7.54 45.37 5.08
C ALA A 145 7.31 45.42 6.61
N ALA A 146 6.44 46.35 7.07
CA ALA A 146 6.08 46.50 8.47
C ALA A 146 5.26 45.32 9.03
N SER A 147 4.55 44.56 8.19
CA SER A 147 3.89 43.31 8.57
C SER A 147 4.89 42.28 9.11
N TYR A 148 6.16 42.39 8.73
CA TYR A 148 7.27 41.54 9.17
C TYR A 148 8.19 42.24 10.19
N GLY A 149 7.71 43.30 10.85
CA GLY A 149 8.42 44.01 11.92
C GLY A 149 9.38 45.11 11.45
N ALA A 150 9.40 45.44 10.15
CA ALA A 150 10.15 46.60 9.67
C ALA A 150 9.51 47.92 10.16
N SER A 151 10.29 49.00 10.12
CA SER A 151 9.74 50.33 10.40
C SER A 151 8.93 50.87 9.21
N PHE A 152 7.94 51.70 9.49
CA PHE A 152 7.11 52.40 8.52
C PHE A 152 7.02 53.89 8.85
N ILE A 153 6.65 54.69 7.85
CA ILE A 153 6.59 56.15 7.96
C ILE A 153 5.14 56.60 7.91
N LEU A 154 4.75 57.44 8.86
CA LEU A 154 3.52 58.21 8.82
C LEU A 154 3.87 59.61 8.33
N ASN A 155 3.59 59.92 7.06
CA ASN A 155 3.92 61.20 6.43
C ASN A 155 2.77 61.81 5.61
N SER A 156 1.61 61.16 5.59
CA SER A 156 0.42 61.64 4.89
C SER A 156 -0.84 61.29 5.70
N PRO A 157 -1.93 62.06 5.59
CA PRO A 157 -3.18 61.79 6.32
C PRO A 157 -3.90 60.51 5.89
N ALA A 158 -3.42 59.80 4.86
CA ALA A 158 -4.00 58.51 4.47
C ALA A 158 -3.78 57.49 5.60
N PRO A 159 -4.82 56.75 6.02
CA PRO A 159 -4.67 55.63 6.94
C PRO A 159 -3.64 54.61 6.41
N VAL A 160 -2.88 54.02 7.31
CA VAL A 160 -1.82 53.06 6.96
C VAL A 160 -2.22 51.68 7.47
N ARG A 161 -2.63 50.81 6.54
CA ARG A 161 -3.00 49.43 6.86
C ARG A 161 -1.76 48.54 6.90
N ILE A 162 -1.60 47.76 7.97
CA ILE A 162 -0.49 46.81 8.15
C ILE A 162 -1.07 45.52 8.74
N ASP A 163 -1.30 44.51 7.91
CA ASP A 163 -1.78 43.22 8.39
C ASP A 163 -0.60 42.31 8.76
N VAL A 164 -0.59 41.77 9.98
CA VAL A 164 0.53 41.03 10.57
C VAL A 164 0.23 39.53 10.57
N PRO A 165 0.91 38.73 9.72
CA PRO A 165 0.79 37.28 9.75
C PRO A 165 1.57 36.69 10.94
N ALA A 166 0.95 35.73 11.62
CA ALA A 166 1.57 34.93 12.68
C ALA A 166 1.61 33.44 12.31
N ASP A 167 2.74 32.80 12.57
CA ASP A 167 2.92 31.37 12.29
C ASP A 167 2.60 30.54 13.52
N ARG A 168 1.73 29.53 13.36
CA ARG A 168 1.65 28.40 14.31
C ARG A 168 2.37 27.16 13.76
N PRO A 169 3.00 26.35 14.62
CA PRO A 169 3.56 25.07 14.23
C PRO A 169 2.56 24.22 13.43
N GLY A 170 3.03 23.64 12.33
CA GLY A 170 2.28 22.67 11.55
C GLY A 170 2.15 21.35 12.29
N ILE A 171 1.06 20.62 12.04
CA ILE A 171 0.96 19.21 12.44
C ILE A 171 1.77 18.40 11.43
N GLY A 172 2.69 17.55 11.90
CA GLY A 172 3.57 16.77 11.03
C GLY A 172 2.80 15.97 9.96
N LEU A 173 3.38 15.84 8.78
CA LEU A 173 2.76 15.12 7.66
C LEU A 173 2.87 13.60 7.86
N THR A 174 1.91 12.84 7.32
CA THR A 174 2.08 11.40 7.16
C THR A 174 2.59 11.13 5.75
N VAL A 175 3.69 10.39 5.62
CA VAL A 175 4.24 9.95 4.34
C VAL A 175 4.29 8.42 4.35
N SER A 176 3.76 7.79 3.31
CA SER A 176 3.91 6.36 3.09
C SER A 176 4.39 6.10 1.67
N LYS A 177 5.10 4.98 1.50
CA LYS A 177 5.65 4.58 0.23
C LYS A 177 5.39 3.10 -0.02
N THR A 178 4.99 2.77 -1.24
CA THR A 178 4.72 1.39 -1.63
C THR A 178 5.36 1.08 -2.98
N ALA A 179 5.74 -0.18 -3.16
CA ALA A 179 6.16 -0.76 -4.43
C ALA A 179 5.11 -1.79 -4.87
N SER A 180 4.87 -1.91 -6.18
CA SER A 180 3.88 -2.85 -6.72
C SER A 180 4.32 -4.32 -6.69
N ALA A 181 5.60 -4.57 -6.43
CA ALA A 181 6.18 -5.91 -6.35
C ALA A 181 7.19 -5.97 -5.20
N GLN A 182 7.35 -7.15 -4.59
CA GLN A 182 8.38 -7.40 -3.57
C GLN A 182 9.70 -7.92 -4.17
N GLN A 183 9.65 -8.45 -5.39
CA GLN A 183 10.79 -8.98 -6.12
C GLN A 183 10.73 -8.51 -7.58
N ALA A 184 11.89 -8.32 -8.21
CA ALA A 184 12.00 -7.92 -9.61
C ALA A 184 13.34 -8.38 -10.22
N ALA A 185 13.35 -8.67 -11.51
CA ALA A 185 14.54 -9.02 -12.28
C ALA A 185 15.04 -7.83 -13.12
N PRO A 186 16.32 -7.83 -13.57
CA PRO A 186 16.82 -6.83 -14.51
C PRO A 186 15.90 -6.66 -15.74
N GLY A 187 15.50 -5.42 -16.02
CA GLY A 187 14.56 -5.08 -17.09
C GLY A 187 13.10 -4.93 -16.64
N ASP A 188 12.72 -5.44 -15.47
CA ASP A 188 11.37 -5.27 -14.93
C ASP A 188 11.08 -3.81 -14.57
N ALA A 189 9.81 -3.43 -14.71
CA ALA A 189 9.31 -2.13 -14.26
C ALA A 189 8.45 -2.30 -13.01
N VAL A 190 8.82 -1.64 -11.92
CA VAL A 190 8.09 -1.62 -10.66
C VAL A 190 7.43 -0.26 -10.47
N GLN A 191 6.13 -0.24 -10.19
CA GLN A 191 5.43 0.98 -9.84
C GLN A 191 5.67 1.34 -8.38
N TYR A 192 6.05 2.58 -8.14
CA TYR A 192 6.12 3.17 -6.80
C TYR A 192 5.01 4.19 -6.63
N LYS A 193 4.47 4.26 -5.41
CA LYS A 193 3.55 5.30 -4.97
C LYS A 193 4.05 5.93 -3.68
N ILE A 194 4.02 7.26 -3.62
CA ILE A 194 4.27 8.05 -2.42
C ILE A 194 2.96 8.76 -2.08
N ASP A 195 2.36 8.39 -0.95
CA ASP A 195 1.17 9.03 -0.42
C ASP A 195 1.59 10.00 0.68
N VAL A 196 1.14 11.25 0.55
CA VAL A 196 1.36 12.31 1.55
C VAL A 196 0.00 12.76 2.05
N ARG A 197 -0.17 12.78 3.37
CA ARG A 197 -1.39 13.23 4.05
C ARG A 197 -1.09 14.39 4.99
N ASN A 198 -1.91 15.42 4.86
CA ASN A 198 -2.00 16.48 5.85
C ASN A 198 -2.80 15.97 7.06
N ASN A 199 -2.15 15.95 8.22
CA ASN A 199 -2.76 15.49 9.46
C ASN A 199 -3.55 16.60 10.17
N ASP A 200 -3.37 17.87 9.79
CA ASP A 200 -4.20 18.96 10.28
C ASP A 200 -5.57 18.92 9.60
N PRO A 201 -6.68 18.75 10.33
CA PRO A 201 -8.01 18.63 9.73
C PRO A 201 -8.58 19.95 9.22
N THR A 202 -8.08 21.09 9.67
CA THR A 202 -8.66 22.41 9.36
C THR A 202 -7.75 23.25 8.48
N ARG A 203 -6.43 23.18 8.67
CA ARG A 203 -5.47 24.03 7.96
C ARG A 203 -4.92 23.33 6.72
N SER A 204 -4.82 24.06 5.62
CA SER A 204 -4.06 23.60 4.46
C SER A 204 -2.56 23.61 4.74
N THR A 205 -1.78 22.74 4.08
CA THR A 205 -0.31 22.82 4.11
C THR A 205 0.19 24.00 3.28
N GLY A 206 1.49 24.32 3.37
CA GLY A 206 2.15 25.06 2.28
C GLY A 206 2.26 24.19 1.01
N ALA A 207 2.76 24.78 -0.09
CA ALA A 207 3.15 23.97 -1.26
C ALA A 207 4.20 22.93 -0.82
N LEU A 208 4.11 21.71 -1.36
CA LEU A 208 4.92 20.59 -0.90
C LEU A 208 6.07 20.31 -1.86
N THR A 209 7.23 20.04 -1.28
CA THR A 209 8.39 19.47 -1.95
C THR A 209 8.56 18.03 -1.50
N ILE A 210 8.35 17.09 -2.42
CA ILE A 210 8.57 15.65 -2.19
C ILE A 210 9.92 15.28 -2.80
N THR A 211 10.82 14.73 -2.00
CA THR A 211 12.14 14.26 -2.45
C THR A 211 12.21 12.74 -2.36
N ASP A 212 12.73 12.11 -3.41
CA ASP A 212 12.85 10.68 -3.55
C ASP A 212 14.30 10.29 -3.88
N LEU A 213 14.88 9.38 -3.09
CA LEU A 213 16.22 8.86 -3.29
C LEU A 213 16.15 7.45 -3.88
N VAL A 214 16.33 7.39 -5.20
CA VAL A 214 16.35 6.17 -6.00
C VAL A 214 17.67 5.41 -5.74
N PRO A 215 17.59 4.10 -5.43
CA PRO A 215 18.78 3.26 -5.27
C PRO A 215 19.48 3.04 -6.62
N VAL A 216 20.78 2.74 -6.62
CA VAL A 216 21.61 2.73 -7.85
C VAL A 216 21.17 1.68 -8.86
N GLU A 217 20.52 0.63 -8.38
CA GLU A 217 20.02 -0.51 -9.14
C GLU A 217 18.76 -0.18 -9.95
N LEU A 218 18.11 0.95 -9.64
CA LEU A 218 16.86 1.36 -10.26
C LEU A 218 17.04 2.64 -11.07
N ARG A 219 16.23 2.81 -12.11
CA ARG A 219 16.21 4.01 -12.95
C ARG A 219 14.78 4.46 -13.24
N LEU A 220 14.51 5.76 -13.10
CA LEU A 220 13.20 6.32 -13.42
C LEU A 220 12.86 6.21 -14.91
N ARG A 221 11.65 5.75 -15.23
CA ARG A 221 11.03 5.96 -16.54
C ARG A 221 10.37 7.33 -16.59
N LYS A 222 11.06 8.32 -17.16
CA LYS A 222 10.72 9.76 -17.06
C LYS A 222 9.27 10.11 -17.41
N ASP A 223 8.66 9.47 -18.41
CA ASP A 223 7.28 9.79 -18.85
C ASP A 223 6.16 9.21 -17.97
N THR A 224 6.52 8.52 -16.89
CA THR A 224 5.57 7.78 -16.03
C THR A 224 5.17 8.53 -14.77
N VAL A 225 5.81 9.67 -14.47
CA VAL A 225 5.51 10.46 -13.26
C VAL A 225 4.10 11.04 -13.35
N ARG A 226 3.30 10.77 -12.33
CA ARG A 226 1.92 11.24 -12.20
C ARG A 226 1.66 11.80 -10.79
N TYR A 227 0.96 12.91 -10.70
CA TYR A 227 0.37 13.42 -9.46
C TYR A 227 -1.14 13.30 -9.56
N LYS A 228 -1.78 12.58 -8.61
CA LYS A 228 -3.23 12.28 -8.64
C LYS A 228 -3.69 11.72 -10.01
N GLY A 229 -2.85 10.93 -10.66
CA GLY A 229 -3.13 10.30 -11.96
C GLY A 229 -2.81 11.14 -13.21
N VAL A 230 -2.42 12.41 -13.07
CA VAL A 230 -2.12 13.33 -14.18
C VAL A 230 -0.61 13.48 -14.39
N LYS A 231 -0.12 13.60 -15.64
CA LYS A 231 1.32 13.81 -15.94
C LYS A 231 1.84 15.01 -15.16
N HIS A 232 2.92 14.81 -14.42
CA HIS A 232 3.45 15.81 -13.49
C HIS A 232 4.94 16.07 -13.76
N PRO A 233 5.41 17.33 -13.77
CA PRO A 233 6.81 17.65 -13.93
C PRO A 233 7.62 17.25 -12.69
N PHE A 234 8.92 17.04 -12.89
CA PHE A 234 9.88 16.74 -11.84
C PHE A 234 11.26 17.25 -12.23
N THR A 235 12.13 17.42 -11.24
CA THR A 235 13.57 17.61 -11.47
C THR A 235 14.32 16.38 -10.97
N ALA A 236 15.46 16.09 -11.59
CA ALA A 236 16.33 15.00 -11.18
C ALA A 236 17.77 15.50 -11.06
N SER A 237 18.52 14.98 -10.10
CA SER A 237 19.96 15.18 -10.03
C SER A 237 20.66 14.60 -11.28
N PRO A 238 21.91 15.03 -11.60
CA PRO A 238 22.62 14.57 -12.78
C PRO A 238 22.81 13.04 -12.86
N ASP A 239 22.95 12.39 -11.70
CA ASP A 239 23.04 10.94 -11.56
C ASP A 239 21.67 10.23 -11.63
N GLY A 240 20.58 10.99 -11.73
CA GLY A 240 19.20 10.50 -11.79
C GLY A 240 18.68 9.88 -10.49
N ARG A 241 19.41 10.02 -9.38
CA ARG A 241 19.09 9.35 -8.11
C ARG A 241 18.17 10.17 -7.21
N THR A 242 18.29 11.48 -7.20
CA THR A 242 17.43 12.36 -6.40
C THR A 242 16.35 12.93 -7.29
N LEU A 243 15.12 12.50 -7.10
CA LEU A 243 13.95 13.07 -7.78
C LEU A 243 13.28 14.08 -6.85
N THR A 244 12.86 15.22 -7.39
CA THR A 244 12.12 16.24 -6.65
C THR A 244 10.81 16.56 -7.37
N PHE A 245 9.71 16.48 -6.63
CA PHE A 245 8.37 16.78 -7.09
C PHE A 245 7.81 17.97 -6.30
N MET A 246 7.49 19.06 -7.00
CA MET A 246 6.75 20.19 -6.41
C MET A 246 5.27 19.92 -6.61
N VAL A 247 4.48 19.86 -5.53
CA VAL A 247 3.02 19.68 -5.61
C VAL A 247 2.28 20.79 -4.86
N PRO A 248 1.04 21.12 -5.25
CA PRO A 248 0.25 22.15 -4.57
C PRO A 248 0.00 21.83 -3.09
N ALA A 249 -0.42 22.85 -2.34
CA ALA A 249 -0.90 22.70 -0.98
C ALA A 249 -2.01 21.64 -0.87
N LEU A 250 -1.98 20.87 0.21
CA LEU A 250 -3.05 19.94 0.56
C LEU A 250 -4.04 20.65 1.49
N PRO A 251 -5.36 20.51 1.28
CA PRO A 251 -6.36 21.05 2.20
C PRO A 251 -6.27 20.37 3.58
N GLY A 252 -6.98 20.92 4.56
CA GLY A 252 -7.17 20.28 5.87
C GLY A 252 -7.65 18.83 5.72
N GLY A 253 -6.94 17.88 6.34
CA GLY A 253 -7.20 16.45 6.28
C GLY A 253 -6.98 15.82 4.90
N GLY A 254 -6.49 16.59 3.93
CA GLY A 254 -6.31 16.19 2.54
C GLY A 254 -5.12 15.27 2.32
N SER A 255 -5.08 14.65 1.14
CA SER A 255 -3.96 13.84 0.68
C SER A 255 -3.60 14.08 -0.79
N GLY A 256 -2.37 13.73 -1.12
CA GLY A 256 -1.81 13.73 -2.46
C GLY A 256 -1.02 12.45 -2.71
N VAL A 257 -1.00 12.00 -3.95
CA VAL A 257 -0.26 10.80 -4.35
C VAL A 257 0.59 11.08 -5.58
N ILE A 258 1.88 10.75 -5.48
CA ILE A 258 2.81 10.70 -6.60
C ILE A 258 3.00 9.23 -6.99
N SER A 259 2.84 8.90 -8.27
CA SER A 259 3.14 7.56 -8.79
C SER A 259 4.09 7.64 -9.98
N TYR A 260 5.01 6.67 -10.07
CA TYR A 260 6.00 6.57 -11.15
C TYR A 260 6.51 5.14 -11.28
N LEU A 261 7.12 4.81 -12.42
CA LEU A 261 7.75 3.51 -12.66
C LEU A 261 9.27 3.64 -12.54
N LEU A 262 9.86 2.75 -11.76
CA LEU A 262 11.30 2.50 -11.76
C LEU A 262 11.59 1.19 -12.49
N GLU A 263 12.56 1.23 -13.40
CA GLU A 263 13.06 0.05 -14.11
C GLU A 263 14.30 -0.48 -13.38
N VAL A 264 14.36 -1.80 -13.16
CA VAL A 264 15.55 -2.47 -12.67
C VAL A 264 16.59 -2.44 -13.78
N ARG A 265 17.77 -1.87 -13.51
CA ARG A 265 18.81 -1.73 -14.52
C ARG A 265 19.35 -3.10 -14.97
N PRO A 266 19.78 -3.24 -16.24
CA PRO A 266 20.38 -4.49 -16.72
C PRO A 266 21.62 -4.93 -15.94
N ASP A 267 22.38 -3.97 -15.40
CA ASP A 267 23.60 -4.18 -14.62
C ASP A 267 23.35 -4.31 -13.10
N ALA A 268 22.09 -4.26 -12.65
CA ALA A 268 21.75 -4.31 -11.23
C ALA A 268 22.28 -5.57 -10.53
N ALA A 269 22.89 -5.39 -9.36
CA ALA A 269 23.33 -6.50 -8.53
C ALA A 269 22.13 -7.17 -7.84
N PRO A 270 22.16 -8.49 -7.61
CA PRO A 270 21.18 -9.13 -6.73
C PRO A 270 21.24 -8.54 -5.32
N GLY A 271 20.10 -8.33 -4.68
CA GLY A 271 20.05 -7.74 -3.34
C GLY A 271 18.80 -6.91 -3.06
N MET A 272 18.79 -6.18 -1.95
CA MET A 272 17.69 -5.27 -1.61
C MET A 272 17.93 -3.87 -2.19
N ALA A 273 17.05 -3.42 -3.07
CA ALA A 273 16.99 -2.04 -3.53
C ALA A 273 15.93 -1.29 -2.71
N ILE A 274 16.38 -0.37 -1.84
CA ILE A 274 15.50 0.42 -0.98
C ILE A 274 15.36 1.82 -1.56
N ASN A 275 14.14 2.19 -1.92
CA ASN A 275 13.83 3.55 -2.31
C ASN A 275 13.23 4.33 -1.12
N ARG A 276 13.77 5.50 -0.83
CA ARG A 276 13.43 6.36 0.31
C ARG A 276 12.77 7.66 -0.16
N ALA A 277 11.71 8.11 0.48
CA ALA A 277 11.07 9.40 0.16
C ALA A 277 10.76 10.21 1.41
N ARG A 278 10.80 11.54 1.27
CA ARG A 278 10.42 12.51 2.30
C ARG A 278 9.56 13.62 1.69
N ALA A 279 8.75 14.27 2.52
CA ALA A 279 7.97 15.43 2.13
C ALA A 279 8.15 16.58 3.13
N VAL A 280 8.27 17.79 2.61
CA VAL A 280 8.39 19.04 3.38
C VAL A 280 7.48 20.08 2.73
N ASP A 281 6.69 20.79 3.51
CA ASP A 281 5.93 21.94 3.00
C ASP A 281 6.73 23.24 3.06
N ALA A 282 6.29 24.26 2.33
CA ALA A 282 6.96 25.56 2.27
C ALA A 282 7.06 26.28 3.63
N ARG A 283 6.27 25.85 4.63
CA ARG A 283 6.27 26.39 5.99
C ARG A 283 7.21 25.61 6.93
N GLY A 284 7.87 24.56 6.41
CA GLY A 284 8.82 23.73 7.15
C GLY A 284 8.19 22.53 7.88
N THR A 285 6.90 22.26 7.68
CA THR A 285 6.25 21.05 8.20
C THR A 285 6.78 19.84 7.46
N THR A 286 7.31 18.87 8.20
CA THR A 286 7.90 17.64 7.64
C THR A 286 7.06 16.41 7.96
N GLY A 287 7.18 15.38 7.12
CA GLY A 287 6.79 14.01 7.47
C GLY A 287 7.99 13.11 7.73
N PRO A 288 7.79 11.92 8.32
CA PRO A 288 8.84 10.92 8.44
C PRO A 288 9.31 10.45 7.06
N GLU A 289 10.53 9.91 7.00
CA GLU A 289 11.01 9.24 5.80
C GLU A 289 10.25 7.92 5.59
N ALA A 290 9.83 7.66 4.37
CA ALA A 290 9.09 6.47 3.97
C ALA A 290 9.90 5.64 2.97
N ASP A 291 10.00 4.34 3.24
CA ASP A 291 10.81 3.41 2.45
C ASP A 291 9.94 2.38 1.74
N ALA A 292 10.35 1.99 0.54
CA ALA A 292 9.82 0.83 -0.16
C ALA A 292 10.97 0.01 -0.76
N ALA A 293 11.08 -1.24 -0.35
CA ALA A 293 12.13 -2.16 -0.76
C ALA A 293 11.64 -3.15 -1.83
N VAL A 294 12.50 -3.42 -2.80
CA VAL A 294 12.33 -4.49 -3.79
C VAL A 294 13.57 -5.37 -3.77
N ARG A 295 13.39 -6.68 -3.65
CA ARG A 295 14.48 -7.64 -3.78
C ARG A 295 14.77 -7.89 -5.25
N ILE A 296 15.95 -7.50 -5.71
CA ILE A 296 16.42 -7.78 -7.04
C ILE A 296 16.91 -9.22 -7.07
N VAL A 297 16.27 -10.01 -7.93
CA VAL A 297 16.66 -11.38 -8.25
C VAL A 297 17.28 -11.39 -9.64
N ARG A 298 18.35 -12.15 -9.83
CA ARG A 298 18.72 -12.59 -11.17
C ARG A 298 18.18 -13.99 -11.29
N GLU A 299 17.22 -14.22 -12.18
CA GLU A 299 17.03 -15.54 -12.76
C GLU A 299 17.89 -15.54 -14.02
N SER A 300 19.18 -15.85 -13.87
CA SER A 300 20.05 -15.99 -15.02
C SER A 300 19.95 -17.44 -15.53
N LEU A 301 19.98 -17.65 -16.84
CA LEU A 301 20.17 -19.00 -17.42
C LEU A 301 21.41 -19.71 -16.83
N GLY A 302 22.35 -18.96 -16.24
CA GLY A 302 23.52 -19.46 -15.53
C GLY A 302 23.30 -19.86 -14.08
N ASP A 303 22.08 -19.82 -13.53
CA ASP A 303 21.82 -20.24 -12.14
C ASP A 303 21.33 -21.70 -12.06
N ARG A 304 21.01 -22.30 -13.22
CA ARG A 304 20.57 -23.70 -13.34
C ARG A 304 21.51 -24.44 -14.28
N MET A 305 21.62 -25.75 -14.11
CA MET A 305 22.45 -26.61 -14.95
C MET A 305 21.59 -27.41 -15.92
N THR A 306 22.21 -27.87 -16.99
CA THR A 306 21.60 -28.75 -17.99
C THR A 306 22.30 -30.10 -17.94
N ILE A 307 21.52 -31.17 -17.79
CA ILE A 307 22.02 -32.55 -17.88
C ILE A 307 21.64 -33.09 -19.25
N ILE A 308 22.61 -33.57 -20.01
CA ILE A 308 22.39 -34.28 -21.27
C ILE A 308 22.90 -35.72 -21.13
N GLY A 309 22.45 -36.60 -22.01
CA GLY A 309 23.02 -37.93 -22.05
C GLY A 309 22.52 -38.74 -23.22
N ARG A 310 23.10 -39.92 -23.36
CA ARG A 310 22.75 -40.91 -24.38
C ARG A 310 22.72 -42.31 -23.81
N ILE A 311 21.75 -43.11 -24.24
CA ILE A 311 21.65 -44.54 -23.96
C ILE A 311 21.98 -45.30 -25.24
N THR A 312 22.96 -46.19 -25.18
CA THR A 312 23.43 -46.94 -26.37
C THR A 312 23.55 -48.44 -26.14
N ASP A 313 23.36 -49.21 -27.22
CA ASP A 313 23.46 -50.66 -27.25
C ASP A 313 24.83 -51.15 -27.73
N GLY A 314 25.16 -52.41 -27.43
CA GLY A 314 26.44 -53.04 -27.79
C GLY A 314 27.35 -53.33 -26.59
N GLY A 315 26.81 -53.23 -25.37
CA GLY A 315 27.54 -53.50 -24.13
C GLY A 315 28.76 -52.60 -23.97
N CYS A 316 29.82 -53.15 -23.37
CA CYS A 316 31.03 -52.38 -23.03
C CYS A 316 32.13 -52.48 -24.08
N THR A 317 31.88 -53.19 -25.18
CA THR A 317 32.89 -53.49 -26.21
C THR A 317 32.74 -52.60 -27.45
N VAL A 318 31.54 -52.10 -27.72
CA VAL A 318 31.28 -51.20 -28.86
C VAL A 318 31.61 -49.75 -28.48
N ASP A 319 32.32 -49.04 -29.36
CA ASP A 319 32.63 -47.61 -29.20
C ASP A 319 31.34 -46.78 -29.11
N ASP A 320 31.27 -45.84 -28.17
CA ASP A 320 30.11 -44.95 -27.93
C ASP A 320 29.63 -44.22 -29.20
N LYS A 321 30.55 -43.85 -30.09
CA LYS A 321 30.24 -43.12 -31.33
C LYS A 321 29.65 -44.02 -32.41
N ALA A 322 30.04 -45.29 -32.40
CA ALA A 322 29.56 -46.30 -33.34
C ALA A 322 28.34 -47.08 -32.81
N ALA A 323 28.06 -46.97 -31.51
CA ALA A 323 26.94 -47.65 -30.86
C ALA A 323 25.58 -47.06 -31.27
N ASN A 324 24.62 -47.97 -31.46
CA ASN A 324 23.24 -47.61 -31.78
C ASN A 324 22.54 -47.03 -30.56
N GLY A 325 21.72 -45.99 -30.76
CA GLY A 325 20.89 -45.42 -29.70
C GLY A 325 19.75 -46.34 -29.28
N VAL A 326 19.41 -46.32 -28.00
CA VAL A 326 18.24 -47.04 -27.47
C VAL A 326 17.10 -46.05 -27.25
N VAL A 327 16.05 -46.18 -28.04
CA VAL A 327 14.88 -45.30 -28.03
C VAL A 327 13.84 -45.69 -26.98
N GLY A 328 13.09 -44.70 -26.48
CA GLY A 328 11.88 -44.95 -25.68
C GLY A 328 12.14 -45.31 -24.21
N VAL A 329 13.39 -45.27 -23.78
CA VAL A 329 13.80 -45.52 -22.39
C VAL A 329 13.52 -44.29 -21.55
N ARG A 330 12.86 -44.48 -20.41
CA ARG A 330 12.60 -43.44 -19.41
C ARG A 330 13.84 -43.23 -18.55
N VAL A 331 14.25 -41.97 -18.41
CA VAL A 331 15.32 -41.50 -17.53
C VAL A 331 14.72 -40.57 -16.51
N MET A 332 15.13 -40.66 -15.25
CA MET A 332 14.51 -39.99 -14.10
C MET A 332 15.58 -39.32 -13.24
N LEU A 333 15.22 -38.21 -12.61
CA LEU A 333 15.99 -37.61 -11.52
C LEU A 333 15.41 -38.00 -10.15
N GLU A 334 16.14 -37.75 -9.08
CA GLU A 334 15.71 -38.05 -7.70
C GLU A 334 14.48 -37.25 -7.26
N ASP A 335 14.18 -36.14 -7.91
CA ASP A 335 12.98 -35.31 -7.66
C ASP A 335 11.70 -35.82 -8.36
N GLY A 336 11.83 -36.89 -9.14
CA GLY A 336 10.72 -37.51 -9.89
C GLY A 336 10.47 -36.92 -11.27
N SER A 337 11.22 -35.90 -11.70
CA SER A 337 11.22 -35.46 -13.10
C SER A 337 11.75 -36.57 -14.01
N PHE A 338 11.25 -36.63 -15.25
CA PHE A 338 11.68 -37.66 -16.21
C PHE A 338 11.74 -37.15 -17.65
N ALA A 339 12.60 -37.79 -18.44
CA ALA A 339 12.72 -37.62 -19.87
C ALA A 339 12.62 -39.00 -20.55
N VAL A 340 12.28 -39.02 -21.84
CA VAL A 340 12.27 -40.25 -22.66
C VAL A 340 13.27 -40.07 -23.78
N THR A 341 14.08 -41.09 -24.02
CA THR A 341 15.13 -41.06 -25.05
C THR A 341 14.56 -41.00 -26.46
N ASP A 342 15.19 -40.19 -27.32
CA ASP A 342 14.87 -40.07 -28.75
C ASP A 342 15.38 -41.28 -29.57
N ILE A 343 15.17 -41.25 -30.90
CA ILE A 343 15.59 -42.34 -31.80
C ILE A 343 17.11 -42.60 -31.80
N GLU A 344 17.91 -41.60 -31.44
CA GLU A 344 19.37 -41.71 -31.31
C GLU A 344 19.78 -42.05 -29.86
N GLY A 345 18.83 -42.29 -28.97
CA GLY A 345 19.04 -42.61 -27.57
C GLY A 345 19.34 -41.40 -26.69
N ARG A 346 19.18 -40.16 -27.18
CA ARG A 346 19.52 -38.94 -26.45
C ARG A 346 18.41 -38.50 -25.52
N TYR A 347 18.78 -37.86 -24.42
CA TYR A 347 17.85 -37.21 -23.50
C TYR A 347 18.50 -35.95 -22.90
N HIS A 348 17.68 -35.06 -22.34
CA HIS A 348 18.16 -33.92 -21.58
C HIS A 348 17.19 -33.52 -20.46
N PHE A 349 17.72 -32.84 -19.46
CA PHE A 349 17.01 -32.12 -18.41
C PHE A 349 17.51 -30.68 -18.38
N GLU A 350 16.63 -29.73 -18.61
CA GLU A 350 16.90 -28.30 -18.49
C GLU A 350 16.37 -27.75 -17.16
N GLY A 351 17.02 -26.72 -16.63
CA GLY A 351 16.56 -26.04 -15.43
C GLY A 351 16.80 -26.80 -14.12
N VAL A 352 17.75 -27.74 -14.11
CA VAL A 352 18.12 -28.50 -12.90
C VAL A 352 18.84 -27.58 -11.91
N MET A 353 18.52 -27.68 -10.62
CA MET A 353 19.16 -26.85 -9.60
C MET A 353 20.66 -27.20 -9.47
N PRO A 354 21.53 -26.26 -9.08
CA PRO A 354 22.92 -26.59 -8.76
C PRO A 354 23.01 -27.54 -7.57
N GLY A 355 23.91 -28.52 -7.65
CA GLY A 355 24.10 -29.52 -6.61
C GLY A 355 24.37 -30.92 -7.15
N LEU A 356 24.29 -31.90 -6.26
CA LEU A 356 24.43 -33.32 -6.57
C LEU A 356 23.06 -33.93 -6.87
N HIS A 357 22.94 -34.54 -8.05
CA HIS A 357 21.75 -35.20 -8.55
C HIS A 357 22.02 -36.66 -8.90
N VAL A 358 20.97 -37.47 -8.93
CA VAL A 358 21.03 -38.86 -9.38
C VAL A 358 20.21 -38.99 -10.65
N VAL A 359 20.87 -39.29 -11.75
CA VAL A 359 20.21 -39.66 -13.00
C VAL A 359 20.06 -41.17 -13.02
N GLN A 360 18.85 -41.67 -13.24
CA GLN A 360 18.56 -43.11 -13.25
C GLN A 360 17.71 -43.50 -14.45
N ILE A 361 18.05 -44.59 -15.13
CA ILE A 361 17.20 -45.18 -16.17
C ILE A 361 16.21 -46.15 -15.54
N ASP A 362 14.99 -46.24 -16.09
CA ASP A 362 13.98 -47.23 -15.74
C ASP A 362 14.20 -48.51 -16.56
N PRO A 363 14.72 -49.61 -15.98
CA PRO A 363 15.04 -50.81 -16.74
C PRO A 363 13.80 -51.50 -17.32
N ALA A 364 12.61 -51.27 -16.74
CA ALA A 364 11.37 -51.84 -17.26
C ALA A 364 10.91 -51.15 -18.56
N SER A 365 11.46 -49.97 -18.86
CA SER A 365 11.21 -49.23 -20.12
C SER A 365 12.16 -49.61 -21.26
N LEU A 366 13.14 -50.50 -21.01
CA LEU A 366 14.07 -50.95 -22.05
C LEU A 366 13.38 -51.83 -23.11
N PRO A 367 13.87 -51.80 -24.37
CA PRO A 367 13.46 -52.73 -25.41
C PRO A 367 13.63 -54.20 -25.02
N GLU A 368 12.92 -55.07 -25.74
CA GLU A 368 12.89 -56.49 -25.37
C GLU A 368 14.25 -57.12 -25.67
N GLY A 369 14.71 -57.99 -24.77
CA GLY A 369 16.03 -58.61 -24.89
C GLY A 369 17.21 -57.68 -24.58
N GLN A 370 16.97 -56.50 -24.00
CA GLN A 370 18.03 -55.62 -23.52
C GLN A 370 18.02 -55.47 -21.99
N THR A 371 19.22 -55.51 -21.40
CA THR A 371 19.46 -55.27 -19.98
C THR A 371 20.53 -54.19 -19.78
N PRO A 372 20.48 -53.39 -18.68
CA PRO A 372 21.52 -52.40 -18.39
C PRO A 372 22.91 -53.04 -18.23
N ALA A 373 23.95 -52.36 -18.72
CA ALA A 373 25.34 -52.79 -18.62
C ALA A 373 26.17 -51.77 -17.83
N ASP A 374 26.88 -52.24 -16.80
CA ASP A 374 27.83 -51.39 -16.06
C ASP A 374 29.20 -51.36 -16.75
N CYS A 375 29.34 -50.44 -17.70
CA CYS A 375 30.57 -50.28 -18.49
C CYS A 375 31.57 -49.28 -17.89
N VAL A 376 31.18 -48.55 -16.85
CA VAL A 376 32.01 -47.51 -16.25
C VAL A 376 31.99 -47.70 -14.73
N ARG A 377 33.08 -48.25 -14.18
CA ARG A 377 33.25 -48.40 -12.73
C ARG A 377 34.01 -47.20 -12.18
N ASN A 378 33.30 -46.16 -11.75
CA ASN A 378 33.86 -44.98 -11.12
C ASN A 378 32.98 -44.49 -9.97
N ALA A 379 33.43 -43.47 -9.25
CA ALA A 379 32.67 -42.91 -8.13
C ALA A 379 31.28 -42.39 -8.53
N ARG A 380 31.09 -41.98 -9.80
CA ARG A 380 29.78 -41.54 -10.32
C ARG A 380 28.82 -42.69 -10.55
N SER A 381 29.32 -43.89 -10.87
CA SER A 381 28.47 -45.06 -11.06
C SER A 381 28.12 -45.77 -9.76
N ALA A 382 29.01 -45.72 -8.77
CA ALA A 382 28.87 -46.46 -7.52
C ALA A 382 28.53 -47.96 -7.73
N GLY A 383 29.01 -48.54 -8.86
CA GLY A 383 28.75 -49.94 -9.23
C GLY A 383 27.33 -50.24 -9.75
N SER A 384 26.52 -49.21 -10.01
CA SER A 384 25.18 -49.35 -10.60
C SER A 384 25.25 -49.35 -12.12
N ALA A 385 24.52 -50.26 -12.79
CA ALA A 385 24.33 -50.21 -14.24
C ALA A 385 23.24 -49.19 -14.66
N ILE A 386 22.46 -48.68 -13.70
CA ILE A 386 21.23 -47.94 -13.98
C ILE A 386 21.23 -46.50 -13.47
N SER A 387 22.20 -46.09 -12.64
CA SER A 387 22.22 -44.75 -12.04
C SER A 387 23.59 -44.08 -12.12
N ARG A 388 23.60 -42.75 -12.22
CA ARG A 388 24.81 -41.92 -12.28
C ARG A 388 24.66 -40.69 -11.40
N PHE A 389 25.65 -40.42 -10.56
CA PHE A 389 25.77 -39.15 -9.85
C PHE A 389 26.28 -38.06 -10.79
N VAL A 390 25.60 -36.92 -10.77
CA VAL A 390 25.94 -35.74 -11.56
C VAL A 390 25.97 -34.54 -10.63
N GLU A 391 27.10 -33.83 -10.57
CA GLU A 391 27.28 -32.67 -9.71
C GLU A 391 27.76 -31.48 -10.55
N GLY A 392 27.14 -30.32 -10.34
CA GLY A 392 27.59 -29.08 -10.97
C GLY A 392 27.00 -27.82 -10.36
N GLN A 393 27.55 -26.71 -10.84
CA GLN A 393 27.11 -25.35 -10.50
C GLN A 393 26.18 -24.81 -11.59
N GLY A 394 25.54 -23.67 -11.34
CA GLY A 394 24.71 -23.00 -12.35
C GLY A 394 25.47 -22.75 -13.67
N GLY A 395 24.77 -22.89 -14.79
CA GLY A 395 25.33 -22.74 -16.14
C GLY A 395 26.16 -23.94 -16.64
N ALA A 396 26.35 -24.97 -15.82
CA ALA A 396 27.08 -26.16 -16.23
C ALA A 396 26.27 -27.03 -17.22
N LEU A 397 26.95 -27.55 -18.25
CA LEU A 397 26.45 -28.62 -19.11
C LEU A 397 27.10 -29.93 -18.68
N LEU A 398 26.30 -30.84 -18.13
CA LEU A 398 26.77 -32.09 -17.57
C LEU A 398 26.27 -33.27 -18.39
N ARG A 399 27.02 -34.37 -18.38
CA ARG A 399 26.73 -35.54 -19.20
C ARG A 399 26.64 -36.82 -18.38
N ALA A 400 25.57 -37.58 -18.59
CA ALA A 400 25.34 -38.90 -17.99
C ALA A 400 24.92 -39.92 -19.05
N ASP A 401 25.82 -40.80 -19.45
CA ASP A 401 25.51 -41.83 -20.45
C ASP A 401 25.26 -43.19 -19.80
N PHE A 402 24.43 -44.01 -20.45
CA PHE A 402 24.14 -45.38 -20.03
C PHE A 402 24.37 -46.36 -21.20
N ARG A 403 24.67 -47.62 -20.86
CA ARG A 403 24.90 -48.69 -21.83
C ARG A 403 23.93 -49.84 -21.58
N THR A 404 23.51 -50.50 -22.65
CA THR A 404 22.73 -51.73 -22.61
C THR A 404 23.47 -52.86 -23.30
N THR A 405 23.14 -54.09 -22.96
CA THR A 405 23.60 -55.30 -23.65
C THR A 405 22.42 -56.25 -23.87
N ALA A 406 22.56 -57.16 -24.83
CA ALA A 406 21.61 -58.24 -25.00
C ALA A 406 21.52 -59.10 -23.74
N GLY A 407 20.31 -59.41 -23.28
CA GLY A 407 20.08 -60.22 -22.08
C GLY A 407 18.61 -60.26 -21.65
N GLU A 408 18.29 -61.20 -20.76
CA GLU A 408 16.96 -61.31 -20.16
C GLU A 408 16.73 -60.17 -19.15
N ASN A 409 15.67 -59.40 -19.35
CA ASN A 409 15.34 -58.25 -18.51
C ASN A 409 14.22 -58.59 -17.52
N LEU A 410 14.62 -59.05 -16.35
CA LEU A 410 13.72 -59.44 -15.25
C LEU A 410 12.86 -58.26 -14.75
N ALA A 411 13.34 -57.02 -14.86
CA ALA A 411 12.58 -55.84 -14.47
C ALA A 411 11.36 -55.59 -15.37
N ARG A 412 11.44 -56.01 -16.65
CA ARG A 412 10.31 -55.97 -17.59
C ARG A 412 9.38 -57.18 -17.41
N ALA A 413 9.92 -58.35 -17.09
CA ALA A 413 9.14 -59.57 -16.87
C ALA A 413 8.12 -59.45 -15.71
N SER A 414 8.39 -58.57 -14.73
CA SER A 414 7.48 -58.32 -13.60
C SER A 414 6.33 -57.35 -13.90
N ASN A 415 6.29 -56.76 -15.12
CA ASN A 415 5.36 -55.68 -15.49
C ASN A 415 4.15 -56.15 -16.32
N THR A 416 3.82 -57.44 -16.28
CA THR A 416 2.59 -57.98 -16.88
C THR A 416 1.37 -57.36 -16.19
N HIS A 417 0.81 -56.33 -16.83
CA HIS A 417 -0.46 -55.64 -16.57
C HIS A 417 -1.15 -55.93 -15.22
N ALA A 418 -0.92 -55.09 -14.22
CA ALA A 418 -1.87 -54.93 -13.12
C ALA A 418 -3.20 -54.39 -13.69
N GLN A 419 -4.12 -55.28 -14.04
CA GLN A 419 -5.49 -54.90 -14.37
C GLN A 419 -6.15 -54.32 -13.11
N ARG A 420 -6.47 -53.01 -13.15
CA ARG A 420 -7.31 -52.40 -12.12
C ARG A 420 -8.68 -53.08 -12.13
N VAL A 421 -9.10 -53.61 -10.99
CA VAL A 421 -10.46 -54.13 -10.81
C VAL A 421 -11.45 -53.01 -11.13
N LYS A 422 -12.37 -53.26 -12.06
CA LYS A 422 -13.39 -52.28 -12.46
C LYS A 422 -14.30 -51.99 -11.25
N PRO A 423 -14.47 -50.72 -10.83
CA PRO A 423 -15.35 -50.39 -9.72
C PRO A 423 -16.82 -50.71 -10.06
N VAL A 424 -17.59 -51.15 -9.04
CA VAL A 424 -19.05 -51.35 -9.14
C VAL A 424 -19.78 -50.05 -9.51
N SER A 425 -20.96 -50.17 -10.11
CA SER A 425 -21.72 -49.00 -10.56
C SER A 425 -22.24 -48.15 -9.39
N ASP A 426 -22.50 -46.87 -9.65
CA ASP A 426 -23.07 -45.94 -8.66
C ASP A 426 -24.44 -46.41 -8.11
N ALA A 427 -25.23 -47.10 -8.93
CA ALA A 427 -26.51 -47.65 -8.52
C ALA A 427 -26.34 -48.82 -7.54
N GLU A 428 -25.46 -49.77 -7.85
CA GLU A 428 -25.14 -50.90 -6.97
C GLU A 428 -24.50 -50.41 -5.66
N ALA A 429 -23.58 -49.44 -5.75
CA ALA A 429 -22.98 -48.80 -4.59
C ALA A 429 -24.04 -48.16 -3.67
N ALA A 430 -25.09 -47.54 -4.24
CA ALA A 430 -26.19 -46.94 -3.48
C ALA A 430 -27.23 -47.95 -2.95
N GLY A 431 -26.99 -49.27 -3.10
CA GLY A 431 -27.88 -50.33 -2.63
C GLY A 431 -29.01 -50.68 -3.61
N ALA A 432 -28.86 -50.39 -4.90
CA ALA A 432 -29.80 -50.90 -5.91
C ALA A 432 -29.67 -52.41 -6.11
N ASN A 433 -30.78 -53.05 -6.53
CA ASN A 433 -30.85 -54.47 -6.89
C ASN A 433 -30.50 -55.46 -5.75
N ARG A 434 -30.49 -55.02 -4.49
CA ARG A 434 -30.36 -55.92 -3.33
C ARG A 434 -31.72 -56.52 -2.98
N ASP A 435 -31.76 -57.82 -2.75
CA ASP A 435 -32.91 -58.48 -2.13
C ASP A 435 -32.87 -58.25 -0.61
N TRP A 436 -33.74 -57.35 -0.15
CA TRP A 436 -33.80 -56.95 1.26
C TRP A 436 -34.50 -57.98 2.16
N LEU A 437 -35.25 -58.93 1.58
CA LEU A 437 -36.00 -59.96 2.31
C LEU A 437 -35.30 -61.32 2.32
N ALA A 438 -34.08 -61.39 1.77
CA ALA A 438 -33.28 -62.61 1.74
C ALA A 438 -33.03 -63.21 3.14
N ASP A 439 -32.84 -62.37 4.16
CA ASP A 439 -32.71 -62.80 5.56
C ASP A 439 -34.06 -62.71 6.29
N GLN A 440 -34.65 -63.88 6.52
CA GLN A 440 -35.98 -64.07 7.10
C GLN A 440 -35.99 -64.17 8.64
N THR A 441 -34.90 -63.78 9.30
CA THR A 441 -34.83 -63.80 10.76
C THR A 441 -35.72 -62.70 11.36
N PRO A 442 -36.73 -63.03 12.21
CA PRO A 442 -37.67 -62.06 12.79
C PRO A 442 -37.03 -61.22 13.91
N THR A 443 -36.18 -60.27 13.50
CA THR A 443 -35.42 -59.37 14.38
C THR A 443 -35.36 -57.96 13.80
N ILE A 444 -35.19 -56.96 14.66
CA ILE A 444 -34.95 -55.59 14.24
C ILE A 444 -33.46 -55.42 13.88
N ALA A 445 -33.17 -55.10 12.63
CA ALA A 445 -31.80 -54.97 12.14
C ALA A 445 -31.68 -53.87 11.07
N TRP A 446 -30.55 -53.16 11.10
CA TRP A 446 -30.17 -52.23 10.05
C TRP A 446 -29.49 -53.00 8.93
N LEU A 447 -30.07 -53.02 7.73
CA LEU A 447 -29.58 -53.82 6.60
C LEU A 447 -28.66 -53.02 5.67
N PHE A 448 -28.88 -51.70 5.57
CA PHE A 448 -28.08 -50.82 4.73
C PHE A 448 -28.32 -49.34 5.11
N PRO A 449 -27.29 -48.47 5.05
CA PRO A 449 -25.89 -48.77 4.76
C PRO A 449 -25.15 -49.50 5.89
N ASP A 450 -24.13 -50.26 5.54
CA ASP A 450 -23.23 -50.91 6.51
C ASP A 450 -22.39 -49.87 7.27
N THR A 451 -21.89 -50.23 8.45
CA THR A 451 -21.00 -49.36 9.23
C THR A 451 -19.73 -49.05 8.43
N GLY A 452 -19.41 -47.76 8.24
CA GLY A 452 -18.25 -47.32 7.45
C GLY A 452 -18.52 -47.13 5.95
N PHE A 453 -19.76 -47.31 5.50
CA PHE A 453 -20.15 -47.04 4.13
C PHE A 453 -19.95 -45.57 3.74
N ASN A 454 -19.23 -45.32 2.64
CA ASN A 454 -18.97 -43.99 2.10
C ASN A 454 -19.81 -43.77 0.82
N PRO A 455 -20.89 -42.97 0.87
CA PRO A 455 -21.78 -42.80 -0.26
C PRO A 455 -21.11 -42.04 -1.41
N ARG A 456 -21.14 -42.64 -2.61
CA ARG A 456 -20.59 -42.04 -3.85
C ARG A 456 -21.61 -41.20 -4.62
N THR A 457 -22.89 -41.27 -4.26
CA THR A 457 -23.99 -40.56 -4.92
C THR A 457 -24.74 -39.67 -3.91
N LYS A 458 -25.57 -38.75 -4.43
CA LYS A 458 -26.37 -37.83 -3.59
C LYS A 458 -27.53 -38.50 -2.84
N ALA A 459 -27.86 -39.76 -3.13
CA ALA A 459 -28.98 -40.45 -2.51
C ALA A 459 -28.58 -41.85 -2.07
N VAL A 460 -28.80 -42.16 -0.80
CA VAL A 460 -28.47 -43.46 -0.20
C VAL A 460 -29.76 -44.12 0.24
N ARG A 461 -29.93 -45.41 -0.07
CA ARG A 461 -31.04 -46.16 0.50
C ARG A 461 -30.79 -46.47 1.96
N VAL A 462 -31.84 -46.47 2.76
CA VAL A 462 -31.81 -47.00 4.12
C VAL A 462 -32.80 -48.14 4.20
N ALA A 463 -32.35 -49.30 4.64
CA ALA A 463 -33.16 -50.51 4.76
C ALA A 463 -33.15 -51.00 6.21
N ILE A 464 -34.32 -51.06 6.84
CA ILE A 464 -34.47 -51.50 8.23
C ILE A 464 -35.44 -52.66 8.27
N ARG A 465 -34.98 -53.81 8.77
CA ARG A 465 -35.81 -54.97 9.09
C ARG A 465 -36.47 -54.78 10.46
N HIS A 466 -37.73 -55.20 10.58
CA HIS A 466 -38.51 -55.18 11.81
C HIS A 466 -39.61 -56.26 11.81
N LEU A 467 -40.28 -56.43 12.95
CA LEU A 467 -41.39 -57.38 13.06
C LEU A 467 -42.66 -56.85 12.36
N PRO A 468 -43.51 -57.75 11.83
CA PRO A 468 -44.83 -57.40 11.28
C PRO A 468 -45.68 -56.68 12.32
N GLY A 469 -46.22 -55.50 11.97
CA GLY A 469 -47.05 -54.68 12.87
C GLY A 469 -46.30 -53.54 13.58
N GLN A 470 -44.96 -53.54 13.54
CA GLN A 470 -44.16 -52.42 14.03
C GLN A 470 -44.08 -51.30 12.97
N THR A 471 -44.04 -50.05 13.44
CA THR A 471 -43.77 -48.87 12.60
C THR A 471 -42.38 -48.34 12.91
N VAL A 472 -41.55 -48.17 11.88
CA VAL A 472 -40.19 -47.63 12.02
C VAL A 472 -40.20 -46.15 11.64
N LYS A 473 -39.62 -45.30 12.50
CA LYS A 473 -39.40 -43.88 12.22
C LYS A 473 -37.91 -43.62 12.03
N LEU A 474 -37.51 -43.20 10.82
CA LEU A 474 -36.13 -42.86 10.52
C LEU A 474 -35.85 -41.39 10.88
N THR A 475 -34.75 -41.15 11.58
CA THR A 475 -34.25 -39.79 11.86
C THR A 475 -32.83 -39.64 11.31
N SER A 476 -32.53 -38.47 10.77
CA SER A 476 -31.21 -38.05 10.32
C SER A 476 -30.82 -36.79 11.11
N ASN A 477 -29.66 -36.82 11.77
CA ASN A 477 -29.18 -35.72 12.64
C ASN A 477 -30.22 -35.22 13.66
N GLY A 478 -30.96 -36.15 14.27
CA GLY A 478 -31.97 -35.86 15.28
C GLY A 478 -33.30 -35.33 14.75
N LYS A 479 -33.44 -35.14 13.43
CA LYS A 479 -34.70 -34.73 12.78
C LYS A 479 -35.35 -35.91 12.06
N PRO A 480 -36.69 -36.05 12.05
CA PRO A 480 -37.37 -37.03 11.21
C PRO A 480 -36.99 -36.83 9.74
N VAL A 481 -36.69 -37.93 9.03
CA VAL A 481 -36.48 -37.89 7.57
C VAL A 481 -37.79 -37.50 6.89
N GLU A 482 -37.71 -36.75 5.79
CA GLU A 482 -38.88 -36.28 5.05
C GLU A 482 -39.82 -37.45 4.69
N PRO A 483 -41.15 -37.32 4.89
CA PRO A 483 -42.10 -38.39 4.57
C PRO A 483 -42.03 -38.87 3.12
N LEU A 484 -41.68 -38.00 2.16
CA LEU A 484 -41.51 -38.33 0.75
C LEU A 484 -40.30 -39.24 0.46
N SER A 485 -39.37 -39.36 1.40
CA SER A 485 -38.22 -40.26 1.26
C SER A 485 -38.58 -41.71 1.58
N PHE A 486 -39.76 -41.99 2.14
CA PHE A 486 -40.19 -43.36 2.44
C PHE A 486 -40.65 -44.08 1.17
N GLU A 487 -39.93 -45.13 0.77
CA GLU A 487 -40.25 -45.94 -0.42
C GLU A 487 -41.31 -47.02 -0.12
N GLY A 488 -41.50 -47.37 1.16
CA GLY A 488 -42.55 -48.28 1.61
C GLY A 488 -42.06 -49.40 2.53
N THR A 489 -42.98 -50.26 2.94
CA THR A 489 -42.69 -51.47 3.72
C THR A 489 -43.08 -52.71 2.90
N SER A 490 -42.16 -53.66 2.79
CA SER A 490 -42.40 -54.97 2.17
C SER A 490 -42.34 -56.07 3.23
N LYS A 491 -43.19 -57.10 3.10
CA LYS A 491 -43.20 -58.27 4.00
C LYS A 491 -42.75 -59.51 3.24
N ASN A 492 -42.13 -60.45 3.94
CA ASN A 492 -41.88 -61.78 3.36
C ASN A 492 -43.20 -62.56 3.16
N GLY A 493 -43.17 -63.60 2.33
CA GLY A 493 -44.36 -64.41 2.00
C GLY A 493 -45.01 -65.12 3.21
N LEU A 494 -44.25 -65.35 4.27
CA LEU A 494 -44.73 -65.93 5.54
C LEU A 494 -45.31 -64.87 6.50
N GLY A 495 -45.16 -63.58 6.19
CA GLY A 495 -45.63 -62.49 7.03
C GLY A 495 -44.97 -62.41 8.39
N THR A 496 -43.75 -62.96 8.56
CA THR A 496 -42.98 -62.98 9.81
C THR A 496 -41.91 -61.89 9.88
N VAL A 497 -41.57 -61.25 8.76
CA VAL A 497 -40.57 -60.18 8.65
C VAL A 497 -41.10 -59.06 7.77
N ALA A 498 -40.84 -57.82 8.16
CA ALA A 498 -41.07 -56.63 7.37
C ALA A 498 -39.78 -55.83 7.20
N VAL A 499 -39.58 -55.22 6.03
CA VAL A 499 -38.48 -54.29 5.76
C VAL A 499 -39.07 -52.97 5.29
N SER A 500 -38.66 -51.90 5.95
CA SER A 500 -38.98 -50.53 5.58
C SER A 500 -37.81 -49.89 4.85
N LEU A 501 -38.10 -49.23 3.73
CA LEU A 501 -37.10 -48.61 2.84
C LEU A 501 -37.29 -47.10 2.76
N TRP A 502 -36.17 -46.37 2.78
CA TRP A 502 -36.10 -44.94 2.48
C TRP A 502 -35.07 -44.67 1.40
N ARG A 503 -35.29 -43.62 0.62
CA ARG A 503 -34.33 -43.01 -0.29
C ARG A 503 -34.11 -41.55 0.13
N ASP A 504 -33.10 -41.34 0.95
CA ASP A 504 -32.79 -40.03 1.50
C ASP A 504 -31.75 -39.31 0.62
N ARG A 505 -31.96 -38.01 0.39
CA ARG A 505 -31.09 -37.12 -0.41
C ARG A 505 -30.21 -36.19 0.43
N ASP A 506 -30.35 -36.23 1.75
CA ASP A 506 -29.63 -35.31 2.63
C ASP A 506 -28.17 -35.72 2.91
N ARG A 507 -27.29 -34.72 2.84
CA ARG A 507 -25.85 -34.85 2.50
C ARG A 507 -24.87 -35.01 3.67
N LEU A 508 -25.32 -35.34 4.88
CA LEU A 508 -24.47 -35.29 6.09
C LEU A 508 -24.54 -36.57 6.92
N TRP A 509 -24.02 -37.67 6.37
CA TRP A 509 -23.78 -38.93 7.10
C TRP A 509 -22.39 -38.96 7.76
N ARG A 510 -21.91 -37.84 8.29
CA ARG A 510 -20.66 -37.78 9.07
C ARG A 510 -20.99 -37.69 10.57
N HIS A 511 -20.77 -38.83 11.22
CA HIS A 511 -20.74 -39.07 12.67
C HIS A 511 -22.09 -39.13 13.42
N GLN A 512 -22.28 -40.27 14.10
CA GLN A 512 -23.23 -40.58 15.17
C GLN A 512 -24.69 -40.92 14.79
N PHE A 513 -24.88 -42.14 14.30
CA PHE A 513 -26.17 -42.84 14.48
C PHE A 513 -26.23 -43.45 15.87
N HIS A 514 -27.15 -42.97 16.71
CA HIS A 514 -27.43 -43.57 18.02
C HIS A 514 -28.55 -44.60 17.89
N ARG A 515 -28.23 -45.85 18.24
CA ARG A 515 -29.20 -46.94 18.42
C ARG A 515 -30.00 -46.66 19.69
N ARG A 516 -31.28 -46.28 19.58
CA ARG A 516 -32.24 -46.41 20.70
C ARG A 516 -33.05 -47.68 20.49
N SER A 517 -32.75 -48.68 21.32
CA SER A 517 -33.61 -49.82 21.60
C SER A 517 -34.93 -49.33 22.20
N ALA A 518 -36.04 -49.86 21.69
CA ALA A 518 -37.27 -50.02 22.45
C ALA A 518 -37.41 -51.52 22.74
#